data_AF-A0A952RSF4-F1
#
_entry.id   AF-A0A952RSF4-F1
#
_cell.length_a   1.000
_cell.length_b   1.000
_cell.length_c   1.000
_cell.angle_alpha   90.00
_cell.angle_beta   90.00
_cell.angle_gamma   90.00
#
_symmetry.space_group_name_H-M   'P 1'
#
loop_
_entity.id
_entity.type
_entity.pdbx_description
1 polymer ?
#
loop_
_entity_poly.entity_id
_entity_poly.type
_entity_poly.pdbx_seq_one_letter_code
_entity_poly.pdbx_strand_id
1 'polypeptide(L)'
;MRSKMIGLVVVAFGVLAAVPAFADDKPSFPMPAATFKQRVDARQAKAREHMEKRASKLTAEQAKELRAKFEANIAKVNAEVAKAIADGTVTKDEAAAVRAASPHRGGHAGGGHCDKGKPGA
;
A
#
# COMPACT_ATOMS: atom_id res chain seq x y z
N MET A 1 45.09 -33.78 -21.28
CA MET A 1 44.90 -33.77 -19.81
C MET A 1 43.80 -32.77 -19.50
N ARG A 2 42.72 -33.23 -18.85
CA ARG A 2 41.43 -32.54 -18.76
C ARG A 2 41.44 -31.54 -17.60
N SER A 3 41.19 -30.28 -17.91
CA SER A 3 41.16 -29.16 -16.99
C SER A 3 39.95 -29.24 -16.06
N LYS A 4 40.19 -29.09 -14.75
CA LYS A 4 39.18 -28.98 -13.70
C LYS A 4 38.65 -27.55 -13.67
N MET A 5 37.44 -27.33 -14.16
CA MET A 5 36.70 -26.07 -13.97
C MET A 5 35.36 -26.38 -13.31
N ILE A 6 35.32 -26.13 -12.00
CA ILE A 6 34.30 -25.38 -11.26
C ILE A 6 32.84 -25.71 -11.62
N GLY A 7 32.20 -26.49 -10.74
CA GLY A 7 30.76 -26.73 -10.75
C GLY A 7 29.99 -25.47 -10.35
N LEU A 8 29.26 -24.90 -11.32
CA LEU A 8 28.24 -23.88 -11.11
C LEU A 8 26.90 -24.59 -10.82
N VAL A 9 26.50 -24.60 -9.55
CA VAL A 9 25.16 -25.03 -9.14
C VAL A 9 24.16 -23.97 -9.59
N VAL A 10 23.45 -24.23 -10.68
CA VAL A 10 22.28 -23.42 -11.09
C VAL A 10 21.07 -23.92 -10.32
N VAL A 11 20.75 -23.24 -9.22
CA VAL A 11 19.42 -23.35 -8.59
C VAL A 11 18.46 -22.59 -9.50
N ALA A 12 17.84 -23.31 -10.44
CA ALA A 12 16.74 -22.80 -11.24
C ALA A 12 15.47 -22.73 -10.38
N PHE A 13 15.28 -21.61 -9.67
CA PHE A 13 13.96 -21.24 -9.17
C PHE A 13 13.11 -20.82 -10.37
N GLY A 14 12.20 -21.72 -10.77
CA GLY A 14 11.24 -21.48 -11.85
C GLY A 14 10.36 -20.27 -11.54
N VAL A 15 10.46 -19.23 -12.36
CA VAL A 15 9.55 -18.09 -12.34
C VAL A 15 8.29 -18.48 -13.11
N LEU A 16 7.29 -18.97 -12.38
CA LEU A 16 5.90 -19.02 -12.87
C LEU A 16 5.28 -17.64 -12.61
N ALA A 17 5.51 -16.70 -13.52
CA ALA A 17 4.82 -15.40 -13.52
C ALA A 17 3.60 -15.46 -14.43
N ALA A 18 2.50 -15.98 -13.91
CA ALA A 18 1.17 -15.73 -14.45
C ALA A 18 0.18 -15.58 -13.28
N VAL A 19 -0.06 -14.34 -12.84
CA VAL A 19 -1.20 -14.06 -11.95
C VAL A 19 -1.86 -12.72 -12.31
N PRO A 20 -2.90 -12.70 -13.15
CA PRO A 20 -3.92 -11.69 -13.10
C PRO A 20 -5.06 -12.22 -12.23
N ALA A 21 -5.07 -11.88 -10.94
CA ALA A 21 -6.27 -11.99 -10.11
C ALA A 21 -6.15 -11.03 -8.93
N PHE A 22 -6.73 -9.84 -9.08
CA PHE A 22 -7.03 -8.93 -7.98
C PHE A 22 -8.17 -9.52 -7.14
N ALA A 23 -7.94 -10.67 -6.51
CA ALA A 23 -8.82 -11.17 -5.47
C ALA A 23 -8.58 -10.35 -4.19
N ASP A 24 -9.65 -10.02 -3.47
CA ASP A 24 -9.66 -9.38 -2.15
C ASP A 24 -9.06 -10.29 -1.06
N ASP A 25 -7.87 -10.83 -1.32
CA ASP A 25 -7.13 -11.61 -0.36
C ASP A 25 -6.47 -10.69 0.67
N LYS A 26 -6.72 -11.02 1.94
CA LYS A 26 -6.01 -10.43 3.08
C LYS A 26 -4.51 -10.48 2.76
N PRO A 27 -3.75 -9.40 3.00
CA PRO A 27 -2.32 -9.42 2.74
C PRO A 27 -1.67 -10.61 3.48
N SER A 28 -1.21 -11.59 2.73
CA SER A 28 -0.36 -12.65 3.27
C SER A 28 1.05 -12.08 3.37
N PHE A 29 1.61 -12.08 4.58
CA PHE A 29 2.97 -11.62 4.84
C PHE A 29 3.84 -12.84 5.22
N PRO A 30 5.14 -12.86 4.84
CA PRO A 30 5.86 -11.86 4.05
C PRO A 30 5.42 -11.84 2.57
N MET A 31 5.51 -10.69 1.91
CA MET A 31 5.17 -10.56 0.49
C MET A 31 6.27 -9.89 -0.32
N PRO A 32 6.33 -10.11 -1.65
CA PRO A 32 7.32 -9.44 -2.50
C PRO A 32 7.15 -7.91 -2.47
N ALA A 33 8.29 -7.20 -2.44
CA ALA A 33 8.34 -5.75 -2.51
C ALA A 33 7.59 -5.17 -3.72
N ALA A 34 7.70 -5.81 -4.88
CA ALA A 34 7.00 -5.39 -6.10
C ALA A 34 5.47 -5.42 -5.93
N THR A 35 4.93 -6.49 -5.35
CA THR A 35 3.49 -6.61 -5.05
C THR A 35 3.05 -5.57 -4.03
N PHE A 36 3.85 -5.34 -2.99
CA PHE A 36 3.55 -4.31 -1.99
C PHE A 36 3.53 -2.90 -2.62
N LYS A 37 4.53 -2.56 -3.44
CA LYS A 37 4.61 -1.27 -4.13
C LYS A 37 3.40 -1.05 -5.05
N GLN A 38 3.02 -2.04 -5.84
CA GLN A 38 1.82 -1.97 -6.68
C GLN A 38 0.55 -1.69 -5.86
N ARG A 39 0.39 -2.34 -4.69
CA ARG A 39 -0.75 -2.10 -3.80
C ARG A 39 -0.73 -0.71 -3.18
N VAL A 40 0.44 -0.19 -2.83
CA VAL A 40 0.59 1.19 -2.33
C VAL A 40 0.24 2.18 -3.43
N ASP A 41 0.72 1.97 -4.65
CA ASP A 41 0.47 2.87 -5.78
C ASP A 41 -1.01 2.91 -6.15
N ALA A 42 -1.67 1.75 -6.17
CA ALA A 42 -3.13 1.68 -6.36
C ALA A 42 -3.91 2.43 -5.27
N ARG A 43 -3.44 2.39 -4.01
CA ARG A 43 -4.05 3.16 -2.91
C ARG A 43 -3.80 4.65 -3.05
N GLN A 44 -2.59 5.06 -3.45
CA GLN A 44 -2.27 6.47 -3.68
C GLN A 44 -3.07 7.05 -4.84
N ALA A 45 -3.28 6.28 -5.92
CA ALA A 45 -4.13 6.66 -7.04
C ALA A 45 -5.58 6.92 -6.58
N LYS A 46 -6.19 5.95 -5.88
CA LYS A 46 -7.53 6.13 -5.29
C LYS A 46 -7.59 7.33 -4.33
N ALA A 47 -6.58 7.51 -3.49
CA ALA A 47 -6.52 8.63 -2.57
C ALA A 47 -6.44 9.98 -3.30
N ARG A 48 -5.72 10.04 -4.42
CA ARG A 48 -5.65 11.23 -5.29
C ARG A 48 -7.00 11.53 -5.94
N GLU A 49 -7.69 10.51 -6.45
CA GLU A 49 -9.06 10.66 -6.99
C GLU A 49 -10.02 11.22 -5.93
N HIS A 50 -9.99 10.66 -4.71
CA HIS A 50 -10.80 11.15 -3.60
C HIS A 50 -10.42 12.58 -3.20
N MET A 51 -9.14 12.92 -3.21
CA MET A 51 -8.65 14.26 -2.92
C MET A 51 -9.14 15.25 -3.98
N GLU A 52 -9.04 14.95 -5.27
CA GLU A 52 -9.54 15.81 -6.35
C GLU A 52 -11.07 15.96 -6.29
N LYS A 53 -11.80 14.90 -5.96
CA LYS A 53 -13.26 14.95 -5.72
C LYS A 53 -13.62 15.81 -4.51
N ARG A 54 -12.75 15.94 -3.51
CA ARG A 54 -12.94 16.90 -2.40
C ARG A 54 -12.53 18.30 -2.81
N ALA A 55 -11.43 18.44 -3.56
CA ALA A 55 -10.94 19.72 -4.06
C ALA A 55 -11.96 20.41 -4.97
N SER A 56 -12.73 19.67 -5.76
CA SER A 56 -13.80 20.23 -6.61
C SER A 56 -14.97 20.85 -5.84
N LYS A 57 -15.08 20.57 -4.54
CA LYS A 57 -16.09 21.14 -3.63
C LYS A 57 -15.55 22.28 -2.78
N LEU A 58 -14.27 22.61 -2.91
CA LEU A 58 -13.56 23.61 -2.10
C LEU A 58 -13.21 24.83 -2.94
N THR A 59 -12.88 25.94 -2.27
CA THR A 59 -12.33 27.11 -2.96
C THR A 59 -10.93 26.82 -3.51
N ALA A 60 -10.48 27.60 -4.48
CA ALA A 60 -9.16 27.40 -5.10
C ALA A 60 -8.01 27.41 -4.09
N GLU A 61 -8.09 28.22 -3.04
CA GLU A 61 -7.09 28.29 -1.97
C GLU A 61 -7.10 27.05 -1.08
N GLN A 62 -8.29 26.60 -0.66
CA GLN A 62 -8.46 25.37 0.12
C GLN A 62 -8.05 24.13 -0.67
N ALA A 63 -8.31 24.10 -1.98
CA ALA A 63 -7.89 23.04 -2.86
C ALA A 63 -6.36 22.98 -3.00
N LYS A 64 -5.68 24.13 -3.09
CA LYS A 64 -4.21 24.20 -3.08
C LYS A 64 -3.63 23.68 -1.77
N GLU A 65 -4.19 24.09 -0.63
CA GLU A 65 -3.75 23.62 0.69
C GLU A 65 -3.98 22.10 0.85
N LEU A 66 -5.13 21.60 0.37
CA LEU A 66 -5.44 20.17 0.37
C LEU A 66 -4.43 19.37 -0.46
N ARG A 67 -4.10 19.83 -1.67
CA ARG A 67 -3.09 19.21 -2.53
C ARG A 67 -1.71 19.23 -1.89
N ALA A 68 -1.29 20.36 -1.33
CA ALA A 68 0.00 20.47 -0.64
C ALA A 68 0.11 19.52 0.57
N LYS A 69 -0.94 19.43 1.40
CA LYS A 69 -1.00 18.47 2.50
C LYS A 69 -0.96 17.02 2.00
N PHE A 70 -1.67 16.73 0.92
CA PHE A 70 -1.69 15.40 0.31
C PHE A 70 -0.28 14.99 -0.19
N GLU A 71 0.42 15.87 -0.88
CA GLU A 71 1.79 15.63 -1.35
C GLU A 71 2.77 15.41 -0.20
N ALA A 72 2.72 16.25 0.84
CA ALA A 72 3.54 16.06 2.04
C ALA A 72 3.29 14.70 2.72
N ASN A 73 2.04 14.22 2.71
CA ASN A 73 1.69 12.92 3.27
C ASN A 73 2.15 11.76 2.37
N ILE A 74 2.03 11.89 1.04
CA ILE A 74 2.56 10.90 0.10
C ILE A 74 4.09 10.78 0.26
N ALA A 75 4.80 11.90 0.42
CA ALA A 75 6.24 11.88 0.62
C ALA A 75 6.65 11.05 1.86
N LYS A 76 5.93 11.21 2.98
CA LYS A 76 6.15 10.39 4.20
C LYS A 76 5.90 8.91 3.96
N VAL A 77 4.79 8.57 3.30
CA VAL A 77 4.46 7.18 2.97
C VAL A 77 5.51 6.57 2.03
N ASN A 78 5.94 7.31 1.01
CA ASN A 78 6.95 6.85 0.07
C ASN A 78 8.31 6.61 0.74
N ALA A 79 8.69 7.45 1.71
CA ALA A 79 9.92 7.24 2.48
C ALA A 79 9.89 5.92 3.27
N GLU A 80 8.77 5.59 3.91
CA GLU A 80 8.62 4.32 4.63
C GLU A 80 8.52 3.11 3.68
N VAL A 81 7.86 3.28 2.52
CA VAL A 81 7.81 2.23 1.50
C VAL A 81 9.19 1.93 0.97
N ALA A 82 10.02 2.95 0.74
CA ALA A 82 11.40 2.78 0.30
C ALA A 82 12.24 1.96 1.30
N LYS A 83 12.02 2.15 2.61
CA LYS A 83 12.63 1.32 3.66
C LYS A 83 12.10 -0.12 3.60
N ALA A 84 10.77 -0.28 3.55
CA ALA A 84 10.13 -1.59 3.55
C ALA A 84 10.50 -2.46 2.34
N ILE A 85 10.78 -1.87 1.18
CA ILE A 85 11.13 -2.61 -0.03
C ILE A 85 12.63 -2.88 -0.18
N ALA A 86 13.49 -2.29 0.66
CA ALA A 86 14.94 -2.38 0.53
C ALA A 86 15.44 -3.84 0.57
N ASP A 87 14.79 -4.65 1.39
CA ASP A 87 15.15 -6.06 1.60
C ASP A 87 14.46 -7.01 0.59
N GLY A 88 13.69 -6.47 -0.36
CA GLY A 88 13.01 -7.24 -1.41
C GLY A 88 11.74 -7.98 -0.96
N THR A 89 11.55 -8.14 0.36
CA THR A 89 10.34 -8.70 0.98
C THR A 89 9.79 -7.75 2.04
N VAL A 90 8.49 -7.53 2.05
CA VAL A 90 7.80 -6.70 3.04
C VAL A 90 7.12 -7.61 4.06
N THR A 91 7.49 -7.43 5.33
CA THR A 91 6.88 -8.09 6.47
C THR A 91 5.62 -7.36 6.95
N LYS A 92 4.88 -8.01 7.86
CA LYS A 92 3.67 -7.42 8.44
C LYS A 92 3.99 -6.12 9.20
N ASP A 93 5.12 -6.07 9.89
CA ASP A 93 5.52 -4.95 10.74
C ASP A 93 5.95 -3.74 9.90
N GLU A 94 6.70 -3.97 8.81
CA GLU A 94 7.08 -2.91 7.87
C GLU A 94 5.86 -2.38 7.13
N ALA A 95 4.95 -3.27 6.72
CA ALA A 95 3.67 -2.85 6.16
C ALA A 95 2.77 -2.13 7.18
N ALA A 96 2.95 -2.37 8.48
CA ALA A 96 2.27 -1.63 9.54
C ALA A 96 2.88 -0.24 9.72
N ALA A 97 4.21 -0.11 9.67
CA ALA A 97 4.92 1.17 9.71
C ALA A 97 4.52 2.08 8.54
N VAL A 98 4.47 1.55 7.31
CA VAL A 98 3.99 2.28 6.13
C VAL A 98 2.53 2.74 6.31
N ARG A 99 1.68 1.90 6.91
CA ARG A 99 0.29 2.27 7.20
C ARG A 99 0.17 3.30 8.33
N ALA A 100 1.04 3.26 9.32
CA ALA A 100 1.07 4.22 10.43
C ALA A 100 1.52 5.61 9.98
N ALA A 101 2.42 5.68 8.99
CA ALA A 101 2.84 6.94 8.37
C ALA A 101 1.72 7.64 7.57
N SER A 102 0.64 6.92 7.23
CA SER A 102 -0.53 7.51 6.59
C SER A 102 -1.46 8.12 7.66
N PRO A 103 -1.75 9.43 7.60
CA PRO A 103 -2.47 10.15 8.66
C PRO A 103 -3.97 9.80 8.81
N HIS A 104 -4.49 8.78 8.12
CA HIS A 104 -5.89 8.36 8.22
C HIS A 104 -6.18 7.23 9.22
N ARG A 105 -5.26 6.92 10.14
CA ARG A 105 -5.56 6.02 11.28
C ARG A 105 -6.04 6.72 12.57
N GLY A 106 -6.31 8.01 12.53
CA GLY A 106 -6.83 8.77 13.68
C GLY A 106 -8.36 8.90 13.78
N GLY A 107 -9.15 7.84 13.53
CA GLY A 107 -10.62 8.01 13.57
C GLY A 107 -11.52 6.77 13.49
N HIS A 108 -11.03 5.57 13.82
CA HIS A 108 -11.90 4.41 14.05
C HIS A 108 -11.67 3.83 15.44
N ALA A 109 -11.75 4.69 16.45
CA ALA A 109 -12.18 4.28 17.78
C ALA A 109 -13.61 4.83 17.93
N GLY A 110 -14.62 3.96 17.86
CA GLY A 110 -16.01 4.33 18.19
C GLY A 110 -17.04 4.39 17.05
N GLY A 111 -16.79 3.77 15.89
CA GLY A 111 -17.83 3.55 14.88
C GLY A 111 -18.71 2.37 15.24
N GLY A 112 -19.50 2.49 16.32
CA GLY A 112 -20.58 1.57 16.61
C GLY A 112 -21.47 1.47 15.38
N HIS A 113 -21.61 0.26 14.84
CA HIS A 113 -22.66 -0.09 13.91
C HIS A 113 -23.97 0.17 14.65
N CYS A 114 -24.60 1.31 14.37
CA CYS A 114 -25.94 1.59 14.85
C CYS A 114 -26.86 0.53 14.26
N ASP A 115 -27.21 -0.40 15.14
CA ASP A 115 -28.37 -1.28 15.09
C ASP A 115 -29.51 -0.53 14.41
N LYS A 116 -29.88 -0.97 13.20
CA LYS A 116 -31.11 -0.53 12.54
C LYS A 116 -32.27 -1.05 13.39
N GLY A 117 -32.65 -0.28 14.40
CA GLY A 117 -33.93 -0.39 15.08
C GLY A 117 -35.04 -0.39 14.02
N LYS A 118 -35.65 -1.56 13.82
CA LYS A 118 -36.92 -1.68 13.11
C LYS A 118 -37.95 -0.79 13.82
N PRO A 119 -38.75 0.03 13.11
CA PRO A 119 -39.85 0.72 13.74
C PRO A 119 -40.87 -0.33 14.22
N GLY A 120 -41.32 -0.17 15.48
CA GLY A 120 -42.30 -1.05 16.11
C GLY A 120 -43.60 -1.14 15.33
N ALA A 121 -44.19 -2.33 15.38
CA ALA A 121 -45.60 -2.59 15.10
C ALA A 121 -46.38 -2.56 16.42
#